data_AF-A0A2P2DW09-F1
#
_entry.id   AF-A0A2P2DW09-F1
#
_cell.length_a   1.000
_cell.length_b   1.000
_cell.length_c   1.000
_cell.angle_alpha   90.00
_cell.angle_beta   90.00
_cell.angle_gamma   90.00
#
_symmetry.space_group_name_H-M   'P 1'
#
loop_
_entity.id
_entity.type
_entity.pdbx_description
1 polymer ?
#
loop_
_entity_poly.entity_id
_entity_poly.type
_entity_poly.pdbx_seq_one_letter_code
_entity_poly.pdbx_strand_id
1 'polypeptide(L)'
;MKSFYVHPQAICESETIGEKTRIWAFAHILPKASLGSDCNICDHVFIENDVRIGDRVTIKCGVQIWDGIVLEDDVFIGPNVSFTNDLFPRSKVYPEKFLKTIVKRGASIGANATILPGIEIGEGSLIAAGSVVTRDVPAFSLVKGNPGRVVGMVDKEKIIKKYFEGDTSYRKEFMEVSVVVPVYYNAPSLVELYDRIEKAMLEASVKHWDITFVDDGSKDESRLVLSRLVNEKTNVRFVAMSRNFGSFDAITAGLGYTSGKCVAVISADLQDPPELFPKMIEDWRNGVKIVMAARESREDPWTSRIFSFLFYRVFRSFVSKEMPPGGFDFFLLDRQVAELLIKHSEKNTMMPAALLHFGFKKTLHFYHRAKRAHGTSKWTFWRKFKLMYDAILSNSFVPLRIITGAGSIGVFGAIVYAVIITVQKFLNPTIPQGWTALMLVILFFNSLVLISLGIVGEYVWRTFDAARKRPQFVVDSVVASKGLPTELNI
;
A
#
# COMPACT_ATOMS: atom_id res chain seq x y z
N MET A 1 28.18 26.24 -39.77
CA MET A 1 26.92 26.07 -39.00
C MET A 1 27.15 26.62 -37.61
N LYS A 2 26.18 27.31 -37.00
CA LYS A 2 26.29 27.69 -35.58
C LYS A 2 26.49 26.41 -34.76
N SER A 3 27.39 26.44 -33.78
CA SER A 3 27.66 25.29 -32.89
C SER A 3 26.52 25.02 -31.91
N PHE A 4 25.51 25.89 -31.87
CA PHE A 4 24.33 25.85 -31.02
C PHE A 4 23.06 26.09 -31.86
N TYR A 5 21.91 25.73 -31.31
CA TYR A 5 20.61 25.85 -31.95
C TYR A 5 19.79 26.99 -31.35
N VAL A 6 19.20 27.82 -32.23
CA VAL A 6 18.24 28.86 -31.87
C VAL A 6 16.97 28.63 -32.68
N HIS A 7 15.85 28.46 -31.99
CA HIS A 7 14.55 28.33 -32.63
C HIS A 7 14.18 29.63 -33.39
N PRO A 8 13.51 29.56 -34.56
CA PRO A 8 13.18 30.76 -35.35
C PRO A 8 12.36 31.84 -34.65
N GLN A 9 11.62 31.45 -33.60
CA GLN A 9 10.79 32.36 -32.78
C GLN A 9 11.49 32.81 -31.48
N ALA A 10 12.77 32.50 -31.29
CA ALA A 10 13.55 32.97 -30.16
C ALA A 10 14.31 34.26 -30.53
N ILE A 11 14.57 35.09 -29.53
CA ILE A 11 15.39 36.30 -29.65
C ILE A 11 16.69 36.07 -28.87
N CYS A 12 17.76 35.71 -29.57
CA CYS A 12 19.07 35.52 -28.96
C CYS A 12 20.01 36.61 -29.46
N GLU A 13 20.26 37.61 -28.62
CA GLU A 13 21.16 38.74 -28.93
C GLU A 13 22.57 38.54 -28.37
N SER A 14 22.76 37.57 -27.46
CA SER A 14 24.07 37.23 -26.91
C SER A 14 25.02 36.61 -27.94
N GLU A 15 26.28 37.03 -27.88
CA GLU A 15 27.38 36.45 -28.67
C GLU A 15 28.11 35.32 -27.92
N THR A 16 27.85 35.13 -26.63
CA THR A 16 28.56 34.18 -25.76
C THR A 16 27.68 32.97 -25.44
N ILE A 17 27.45 32.11 -26.44
CA ILE A 17 26.69 30.86 -26.32
C ILE A 17 27.60 29.66 -26.63
N GLY A 18 27.72 28.73 -25.68
CA GLY A 18 28.50 27.51 -25.82
C GLY A 18 27.92 26.49 -26.81
N GLU A 19 28.74 25.52 -27.21
CA GLU A 19 28.37 24.52 -28.21
C GLU A 19 27.23 23.61 -27.73
N LYS A 20 26.43 23.07 -28.64
CA LYS A 20 25.28 22.16 -28.39
C LYS A 20 24.14 22.75 -27.55
N THR A 21 24.25 23.99 -27.11
CA THR A 21 23.18 24.69 -26.43
C THR A 21 21.97 24.86 -27.35
N ARG A 22 20.77 24.63 -26.80
CA ARG A 22 19.49 24.74 -27.50
C ARG A 22 18.66 25.83 -26.87
N ILE A 23 18.21 26.78 -27.68
CA ILE A 23 17.35 27.89 -27.29
C ILE A 23 16.02 27.73 -28.04
N TRP A 24 14.93 27.53 -27.29
CA TRP A 24 13.61 27.21 -27.82
C TRP A 24 12.72 28.44 -28.02
N ALA A 25 11.51 28.22 -28.53
CA ALA A 25 10.61 29.28 -28.99
C ALA A 25 10.31 30.32 -27.91
N PHE A 26 10.24 31.60 -28.29
CA PHE A 26 9.88 32.71 -27.39
C PHE A 26 10.84 32.93 -26.21
N ALA A 27 12.00 32.28 -26.20
CA ALA A 27 13.08 32.64 -25.29
C ALA A 27 13.71 33.96 -25.74
N HIS A 28 14.09 34.81 -24.80
CA HIS A 28 14.78 36.08 -25.07
C HIS A 28 16.03 36.21 -24.18
N ILE A 29 17.20 36.30 -24.83
CA ILE A 29 18.52 36.36 -24.19
C ILE A 29 19.20 37.67 -24.60
N LEU A 30 19.50 38.52 -23.63
CA LEU A 30 20.10 39.83 -23.85
C LEU A 30 21.60 39.76 -24.24
N PRO A 31 22.15 40.81 -24.90
CA PRO A 31 23.48 40.77 -25.51
C PRO A 31 24.65 40.36 -24.61
N LYS A 32 24.62 40.71 -23.31
CA LYS A 32 25.75 40.47 -22.39
C LYS A 32 25.63 39.18 -21.58
N ALA A 33 24.53 38.43 -21.70
CA ALA A 33 24.34 37.16 -21.01
C ALA A 33 25.36 36.12 -21.49
N SER A 34 25.92 35.31 -20.60
CA SER A 34 26.87 34.24 -20.94
C SER A 34 26.30 32.86 -20.63
N LEU A 35 26.25 31.98 -21.64
CA LEU A 35 25.75 30.60 -21.53
C LEU A 35 26.84 29.60 -21.94
N GLY A 36 27.03 28.57 -21.13
CA GLY A 36 27.92 27.45 -21.41
C GLY A 36 27.41 26.50 -22.50
N SER A 37 28.04 25.34 -22.58
CA SER A 37 27.79 24.30 -23.57
C SER A 37 26.70 23.32 -23.11
N ASP A 38 26.02 22.70 -24.07
CA ASP A 38 24.98 21.68 -23.87
C ASP A 38 23.83 22.12 -22.95
N CYS A 39 23.54 23.43 -22.94
CA CYS A 39 22.40 23.96 -22.21
C CYS A 39 21.08 23.72 -22.94
N ASN A 40 19.98 23.68 -22.20
CA ASN A 40 18.63 23.57 -22.74
C ASN A 40 17.74 24.68 -22.18
N ILE A 41 17.55 25.73 -22.97
CA ILE A 41 16.78 26.93 -22.62
C ILE A 41 15.39 26.81 -23.26
N CYS A 42 14.42 26.37 -22.47
CA CYS A 42 13.06 26.11 -22.93
C CYS A 42 12.25 27.39 -23.24
N ASP A 43 11.02 27.19 -23.69
CA ASP A 43 10.15 28.23 -24.19
C ASP A 43 9.83 29.30 -23.13
N HIS A 44 9.68 30.56 -23.56
CA HIS A 44 9.34 31.68 -22.68
C HIS A 44 10.33 31.93 -21.53
N VAL A 45 11.60 31.57 -21.71
CA VAL A 45 12.68 31.94 -20.79
C VAL A 45 13.21 33.33 -21.12
N PHE A 46 13.39 34.18 -20.12
CA PHE A 46 14.02 35.50 -20.26
C PHE A 46 15.33 35.55 -19.49
N ILE A 47 16.41 36.07 -20.10
CA ILE A 47 17.75 36.12 -19.50
C ILE A 47 18.35 37.52 -19.71
N GLU A 48 18.66 38.22 -18.61
CA GLU A 48 19.24 39.57 -18.63
C GLU A 48 20.76 39.60 -18.85
N ASN A 49 21.36 40.80 -18.79
CA ASN A 49 22.72 41.09 -19.21
C ASN A 49 23.78 40.59 -18.21
N ASP A 50 23.56 40.76 -16.91
CA ASP A 50 24.46 40.32 -15.84
C ASP A 50 24.09 38.90 -15.36
N VAL A 51 24.00 37.96 -16.30
CA VAL A 51 23.70 36.55 -16.03
C VAL A 51 24.81 35.66 -16.56
N ARG A 52 25.22 34.68 -15.75
CA ARG A 52 26.18 33.63 -16.12
C ARG A 52 25.56 32.26 -15.90
N ILE A 53 25.56 31.43 -16.95
CA ILE A 53 25.04 30.07 -16.94
C ILE A 53 26.18 29.14 -17.36
N GLY A 54 26.48 28.14 -16.53
CA GLY A 54 27.51 27.12 -16.78
C GLY A 54 27.10 26.11 -17.84
N ASP A 55 27.77 24.97 -17.86
CA ASP A 55 27.53 23.88 -18.82
C ASP A 55 26.40 22.95 -18.38
N ARG A 56 25.71 22.31 -19.34
CA ARG A 56 24.69 21.27 -19.11
C ARG A 56 23.50 21.74 -18.24
N VAL A 57 23.25 23.05 -18.22
CA VAL A 57 22.14 23.65 -17.47
C VAL A 57 20.83 23.49 -18.25
N THR A 58 19.77 23.10 -17.54
CA THR A 58 18.41 23.10 -18.10
C THR A 58 17.55 24.13 -17.40
N ILE A 59 16.97 25.04 -18.19
CA ILE A 59 15.99 26.02 -17.71
C ILE A 59 14.66 25.73 -18.38
N LYS A 60 13.68 25.31 -17.58
CA LYS A 60 12.33 24.99 -18.06
C LYS A 60 11.50 26.24 -18.33
N CYS A 61 10.36 26.03 -18.99
CA CYS A 61 9.54 27.12 -19.51
C CYS A 61 9.08 28.11 -18.44
N GLY A 62 8.92 29.37 -18.83
CA GLY A 62 8.31 30.43 -18.00
C GLY A 62 9.22 30.98 -16.89
N VAL A 63 10.52 30.78 -16.97
CA VAL A 63 11.51 31.25 -15.99
C VAL A 63 12.14 32.57 -16.44
N GLN A 64 12.25 33.54 -15.54
CA GLN A 64 13.00 34.78 -15.74
C GLN A 64 14.27 34.76 -14.89
N ILE A 65 15.42 34.98 -15.53
CA ILE A 65 16.73 35.07 -14.90
C ILE A 65 17.18 36.53 -14.98
N TRP A 66 17.08 37.22 -13.85
CA TRP A 66 17.43 38.63 -13.67
C TRP A 66 18.94 38.84 -13.51
N ASP A 67 19.36 40.09 -13.70
CA ASP A 67 20.72 40.56 -13.43
C ASP A 67 21.19 40.15 -12.01
N GLY A 68 22.44 39.67 -11.92
CA GLY A 68 23.09 39.23 -10.70
C GLY A 68 22.94 37.73 -10.40
N ILE A 69 22.25 36.96 -11.25
CA ILE A 69 22.07 35.51 -11.08
C ILE A 69 23.18 34.73 -11.77
N VAL A 70 23.75 33.78 -11.03
CA VAL A 70 24.74 32.82 -11.54
C VAL A 70 24.20 31.41 -11.36
N LEU A 71 24.13 30.65 -12.46
CA LEU A 71 23.84 29.22 -12.45
C LEU A 71 25.13 28.48 -12.83
N GLU A 72 25.64 27.64 -11.94
CA GLU A 72 26.81 26.79 -12.23
C GLU A 72 26.40 25.57 -13.09
N ASP A 73 27.36 24.71 -13.40
CA ASP A 73 27.15 23.53 -14.24
C ASP A 73 26.08 22.58 -13.68
N ASP A 74 25.46 21.79 -14.57
CA ASP A 74 24.56 20.69 -14.20
C ASP A 74 23.30 21.13 -13.43
N VAL A 75 23.03 22.44 -13.36
CA VAL A 75 21.87 22.99 -12.66
C VAL A 75 20.58 22.69 -13.43
N PHE A 76 19.53 22.35 -12.69
CA PHE A 76 18.19 22.17 -13.22
C PHE A 76 17.23 23.19 -12.61
N ILE A 77 16.60 24.00 -13.45
CA ILE A 77 15.54 24.93 -13.06
C ILE A 77 14.20 24.43 -13.60
N GLY A 78 13.30 24.09 -12.68
CA GLY A 78 11.94 23.63 -12.99
C GLY A 78 11.07 24.72 -13.61
N PRO A 79 9.94 24.34 -14.24
CA PRO A 79 9.07 25.31 -14.91
C PRO A 79 8.49 26.31 -13.92
N ASN A 80 8.38 27.57 -14.35
CA ASN A 80 7.85 28.68 -13.57
C ASN A 80 8.55 28.93 -12.22
N VAL A 81 9.82 28.55 -12.08
CA VAL A 81 10.64 29.02 -10.94
C VAL A 81 10.78 30.54 -11.03
N SER A 82 10.50 31.23 -9.94
CA SER A 82 10.60 32.69 -9.85
C SER A 82 11.84 33.08 -9.07
N PHE A 83 12.81 33.68 -9.75
CA PHE A 83 13.89 34.41 -9.10
C PHE A 83 13.44 35.83 -8.81
N THR A 84 13.97 36.41 -7.74
CA THR A 84 13.80 37.82 -7.39
C THR A 84 15.18 38.44 -7.16
N ASN A 85 15.31 39.74 -7.42
CA ASN A 85 16.58 40.47 -7.35
C ASN A 85 16.54 41.68 -6.40
N ASP A 86 15.36 42.09 -5.94
CA ASP A 86 15.13 43.18 -4.98
C ASP A 86 14.31 42.68 -3.78
N LEU A 87 14.78 42.93 -2.55
CA LEU A 87 14.06 42.57 -1.32
C LEU A 87 12.86 43.48 -1.08
N PHE A 88 12.92 44.73 -1.52
CA PHE A 88 11.94 45.76 -1.23
C PHE A 88 11.51 46.51 -2.51
N PRO A 89 10.97 45.78 -3.51
CA PRO A 89 10.65 46.36 -4.80
C PRO A 89 9.62 47.49 -4.68
N ARG A 90 9.94 48.63 -5.28
CA ARG A 90 9.08 49.82 -5.37
C ARG A 90 9.18 50.41 -6.77
N SER A 91 8.03 50.81 -7.32
CA SER A 91 7.98 51.35 -8.69
C SER A 91 8.89 52.57 -8.82
N LYS A 92 9.77 52.55 -9.84
CA LYS A 92 10.77 53.60 -10.13
C LYS A 92 11.81 53.82 -9.02
N VAL A 93 11.95 52.90 -8.09
CA VAL A 93 12.99 52.90 -7.07
C VAL A 93 13.83 51.66 -7.32
N TYR A 94 15.10 51.87 -7.64
CA TYR A 94 16.01 50.79 -7.99
C TYR A 94 17.14 50.75 -6.95
N PRO A 95 17.56 49.56 -6.51
CA PRO A 95 18.73 49.45 -5.63
C PRO A 95 19.99 49.90 -6.38
N GLU A 96 20.96 50.47 -5.65
CA GLU A 96 22.27 50.81 -6.23
C GLU A 96 22.99 49.58 -6.82
N LYS A 97 22.72 48.40 -6.24
CA LYS A 97 23.23 47.12 -6.69
C LYS A 97 22.24 46.00 -6.38
N PHE A 98 21.94 45.17 -7.38
CA PHE A 98 21.16 43.95 -7.17
C PHE A 98 21.96 42.92 -6.38
N LEU A 99 21.26 42.18 -5.52
CA LEU A 99 21.87 41.11 -4.75
C LEU A 99 22.16 39.91 -5.65
N LYS A 100 23.30 39.27 -5.41
CA LYS A 100 23.75 38.14 -6.21
C LYS A 100 23.19 36.84 -5.68
N THR A 101 22.45 36.12 -6.52
CA THR A 101 21.93 34.79 -6.21
C THR A 101 22.76 33.77 -6.99
N ILE A 102 23.30 32.78 -6.29
CA ILE A 102 24.18 31.76 -6.87
C ILE A 102 23.53 30.39 -6.69
N VAL A 103 23.32 29.68 -7.79
CA VAL A 103 22.85 28.29 -7.78
C VAL A 103 24.02 27.41 -8.14
N LYS A 104 24.56 26.70 -7.14
CA LYS A 104 25.77 25.90 -7.28
C LYS A 104 25.54 24.62 -8.08
N ARG A 105 26.65 24.03 -8.51
CA ARG A 105 26.69 22.90 -9.43
C ARG A 105 25.74 21.76 -9.03
N GLY A 106 25.01 21.23 -9.99
CA GLY A 106 24.11 20.08 -9.80
C GLY A 106 22.88 20.35 -8.94
N ALA A 107 22.67 21.58 -8.44
CA ALA A 107 21.47 21.91 -7.69
C ALA A 107 20.23 21.85 -8.60
N SER A 108 19.11 21.39 -8.03
CA SER A 108 17.84 21.23 -8.73
C SER A 108 16.74 22.00 -8.02
N ILE A 109 16.04 22.86 -8.76
CA ILE A 109 14.92 23.65 -8.26
C ILE A 109 13.61 23.13 -8.86
N GLY A 110 12.70 22.67 -8.01
CA GLY A 110 11.40 22.17 -8.41
C GLY A 110 10.49 23.25 -8.99
N ALA A 111 9.48 22.82 -9.76
CA ALA A 111 8.53 23.71 -10.41
C ALA A 111 7.88 24.72 -9.43
N ASN A 112 7.65 25.94 -9.88
CA ASN A 112 6.93 26.98 -9.13
C ASN A 112 7.55 27.33 -7.76
N ALA A 113 8.85 27.09 -7.56
CA ALA A 113 9.57 27.57 -6.38
C ALA A 113 9.93 29.06 -6.54
N THR A 114 10.00 29.79 -5.42
CA THR A 114 10.42 31.20 -5.38
C THR A 114 11.74 31.34 -4.64
N ILE A 115 12.72 31.98 -5.26
CA ILE A 115 14.04 32.22 -4.68
C ILE A 115 14.16 33.71 -4.36
N LEU A 116 14.28 34.03 -3.06
CA LEU A 116 14.54 35.41 -2.62
C LEU A 116 15.94 35.88 -3.04
N PRO A 117 16.19 37.21 -3.11
CA PRO A 117 17.43 37.74 -3.64
C PRO A 117 18.61 37.49 -2.68
N GLY A 118 19.81 37.33 -3.23
CA GLY A 118 21.04 37.26 -2.43
C GLY A 118 21.30 35.91 -1.79
N ILE A 119 20.70 34.84 -2.32
CA ILE A 119 20.76 33.50 -1.74
C ILE A 119 21.76 32.64 -2.49
N GLU A 120 22.56 31.89 -1.73
CA GLU A 120 23.37 30.79 -2.25
C GLU A 120 22.63 29.45 -2.08
N ILE A 121 22.39 28.76 -3.19
CA ILE A 121 21.85 27.39 -3.20
C ILE A 121 23.01 26.41 -3.40
N GLY A 122 23.32 25.64 -2.36
CA GLY A 122 24.47 24.76 -2.30
C GLY A 122 24.46 23.61 -3.32
N GLU A 123 25.65 23.09 -3.58
CA GLU A 123 25.93 22.02 -4.57
C GLU A 123 25.00 20.81 -4.37
N GLY A 124 24.43 20.31 -5.47
CA GLY A 124 23.61 19.10 -5.45
C GLY A 124 22.32 19.19 -4.62
N SER A 125 21.96 20.36 -4.09
CA SER A 125 20.76 20.52 -3.27
C SER A 125 19.48 20.37 -4.12
N LEU A 126 18.38 20.01 -3.46
CA LEU A 126 17.07 19.87 -4.09
C LEU A 126 16.06 20.79 -3.40
N ILE A 127 15.53 21.76 -4.13
CA ILE A 127 14.42 22.58 -3.68
C ILE A 127 13.12 21.94 -4.17
N ALA A 128 12.23 21.56 -3.27
CA ALA A 128 10.94 20.98 -3.62
C ALA A 128 10.06 22.00 -4.36
N ALA A 129 9.21 21.51 -5.27
CA ALA A 129 8.24 22.33 -5.99
C ALA A 129 7.38 23.17 -5.03
N GLY A 130 7.07 24.41 -5.42
CA GLY A 130 6.26 25.34 -4.63
C GLY A 130 6.93 25.90 -3.36
N SER A 131 8.24 25.67 -3.15
CA SER A 131 8.93 26.16 -1.95
C SER A 131 9.38 27.62 -2.10
N VAL A 132 9.41 28.37 -1.00
CA VAL A 132 9.91 29.76 -0.96
C VAL A 132 11.23 29.81 -0.20
N VAL A 133 12.34 29.91 -0.92
CA VAL A 133 13.69 29.91 -0.33
C VAL A 133 14.02 31.31 0.17
N THR A 134 14.25 31.43 1.47
CA THR A 134 14.41 32.72 2.18
C THR A 134 15.81 32.92 2.78
N ARG A 135 16.69 31.94 2.66
CA ARG A 135 18.06 31.92 3.20
C ARG A 135 18.92 30.95 2.39
N ASP A 136 20.23 31.03 2.59
CA ASP A 136 21.20 30.10 1.99
C ASP A 136 20.87 28.64 2.30
N VAL A 137 21.11 27.78 1.30
CA VAL A 137 20.84 26.35 1.34
C VAL A 137 22.17 25.60 1.37
N PRO A 138 22.46 24.80 2.42
CA PRO A 138 23.67 24.00 2.46
C PRO A 138 23.73 22.98 1.31
N ALA A 139 24.94 22.59 0.92
CA ALA A 139 25.14 21.56 -0.10
C ALA A 139 24.41 20.25 0.27
N PHE A 140 23.93 19.54 -0.75
CA PHE A 140 23.22 18.27 -0.65
C PHE A 140 22.01 18.29 0.30
N SER A 141 21.37 19.45 0.49
CA SER A 141 20.17 19.59 1.32
C SER A 141 18.87 19.43 0.51
N LEU A 142 17.84 18.86 1.14
CA LEU A 142 16.46 18.88 0.66
C LEU A 142 15.70 20.01 1.35
N VAL A 143 15.21 20.98 0.58
CA VAL A 143 14.42 22.12 1.08
C VAL A 143 12.96 21.97 0.69
N LYS A 144 12.04 22.20 1.63
CA LYS A 144 10.59 22.17 1.39
C LYS A 144 9.86 23.25 2.17
N GLY A 145 8.82 23.82 1.57
CA GLY A 145 7.79 24.61 2.24
C GLY A 145 7.84 26.11 1.96
N ASN A 146 6.91 26.83 2.59
CA ASN A 146 6.82 28.29 2.55
C ASN A 146 6.62 28.83 3.98
N PRO A 147 7.65 29.39 4.64
CA PRO A 147 9.01 29.53 4.14
C PRO A 147 9.73 28.17 4.04
N GLY A 148 10.61 28.02 3.06
CA GLY A 148 11.40 26.83 2.81
C GLY A 148 12.36 26.55 3.93
N ARG A 149 12.39 25.29 4.38
CA ARG A 149 13.32 24.80 5.40
C ARG A 149 14.03 23.55 4.91
N VAL A 150 15.26 23.35 5.37
CA VAL A 150 15.96 22.08 5.19
C VAL A 150 15.22 21.01 5.99
N VAL A 151 14.70 20.00 5.30
CA VAL A 151 13.93 18.89 5.90
C VAL A 151 14.70 17.57 5.86
N GLY A 152 15.84 17.52 5.18
CA GLY A 152 16.69 16.35 5.07
C GLY A 152 17.88 16.59 4.15
N MET A 153 18.62 15.53 3.87
CA MET A 153 19.72 15.52 2.90
C MET A 153 19.31 14.75 1.64
N VAL A 154 19.86 15.15 0.50
CA VAL A 154 19.85 14.33 -0.71
C VAL A 154 21.02 13.35 -0.70
N ASP A 155 20.85 12.24 -1.40
CA ASP A 155 21.86 11.19 -1.50
C ASP A 155 23.04 11.68 -2.38
N LYS A 156 24.12 12.06 -1.71
CA LYS A 156 25.33 12.60 -2.33
C LYS A 156 25.93 11.66 -3.38
N GLU A 157 26.01 10.36 -3.08
CA GLU A 157 26.59 9.37 -3.99
C GLU A 157 25.76 9.27 -5.27
N LYS A 158 24.42 9.27 -5.16
CA LYS A 158 23.53 9.26 -6.33
C LYS A 158 23.66 10.51 -7.18
N ILE A 159 23.75 11.69 -6.57
CA ILE A 159 23.91 12.95 -7.29
C ILE A 159 25.26 12.99 -8.01
N ILE A 160 26.33 12.55 -7.33
CA ILE A 160 27.67 12.43 -7.92
C ILE A 160 27.63 11.49 -9.13
N LYS A 161 27.11 10.28 -8.96
CA LYS A 161 26.99 9.32 -10.08
C LYS A 161 26.21 9.88 -11.26
N LYS A 162 25.06 10.52 -10.99
CA LYS A 162 24.19 11.04 -12.04
C LYS A 162 24.82 12.17 -12.85
N TYR A 163 25.31 13.21 -12.17
CA TYR A 163 25.74 14.46 -12.84
C TYR A 163 27.24 14.50 -13.11
N PHE A 164 28.05 13.81 -12.32
CA PHE A 164 29.51 13.89 -12.39
C PHE A 164 30.13 12.65 -13.06
N GLU A 165 29.46 11.49 -12.99
CA GLU A 165 29.92 10.24 -13.63
C GLU A 165 29.04 9.82 -14.82
N GLY A 166 27.94 10.53 -15.10
CA GLY A 166 27.07 10.29 -16.26
C GLY A 166 26.15 9.07 -16.15
N ASP A 167 25.87 8.59 -14.94
CA ASP A 167 25.02 7.41 -14.71
C ASP A 167 23.53 7.75 -14.91
N THR A 168 22.91 7.14 -15.92
CA THR A 168 21.49 7.32 -16.27
C THR A 168 20.56 6.31 -15.58
N SER A 169 21.08 5.43 -14.73
CA SER A 169 20.33 4.40 -14.01
C SER A 169 19.31 4.93 -12.98
N TYR A 170 19.26 6.24 -12.73
CA TYR A 170 18.40 6.92 -11.74
C TYR A 170 16.87 6.83 -12.02
N ARG A 171 16.40 6.14 -13.08
CA ARG A 171 14.96 5.87 -13.20
C ARG A 171 14.54 4.99 -12.03
N LYS A 172 13.65 5.50 -11.17
CA LYS A 172 13.06 4.74 -10.04
C LYS A 172 12.48 3.45 -10.61
N GLU A 173 13.20 2.34 -10.45
CA GLU A 173 12.73 1.03 -10.88
C GLU A 173 11.51 0.70 -10.03
N PHE A 174 10.34 0.69 -10.67
CA PHE A 174 9.10 0.37 -9.99
C PHE A 174 9.12 -1.13 -9.69
N MET A 175 8.88 -1.49 -8.42
CA MET A 175 8.64 -2.88 -8.05
C MET A 175 7.46 -3.41 -8.89
N GLU A 176 7.68 -4.52 -9.58
CA GLU A 176 6.64 -5.18 -10.35
C GLU A 176 5.78 -6.03 -9.44
N VAL A 177 6.42 -6.86 -8.61
CA VAL A 177 5.75 -7.83 -7.72
C VAL A 177 6.25 -7.63 -6.29
N SER A 178 5.33 -7.57 -5.35
CA SER A 178 5.64 -7.68 -3.92
C SER A 178 5.08 -8.98 -3.37
N VAL A 179 5.78 -9.64 -2.47
CA VAL A 179 5.29 -10.85 -1.78
C VAL A 179 5.10 -10.55 -0.30
N VAL A 180 3.99 -10.97 0.28
CA VAL A 180 3.72 -10.89 1.72
C VAL A 180 3.64 -12.29 2.29
N VAL A 181 4.39 -12.54 3.36
CA VAL A 181 4.43 -13.83 4.05
C VAL A 181 4.12 -13.63 5.53
N PRO A 182 2.92 -13.99 6.02
CA PRO A 182 2.65 -14.02 7.45
C PRO A 182 3.42 -15.18 8.12
N VAL A 183 4.09 -14.89 9.23
CA VAL A 183 5.00 -15.80 9.94
C VAL A 183 4.52 -15.98 11.38
N TYR A 184 4.35 -17.24 11.81
CA TYR A 184 4.09 -17.58 13.21
C TYR A 184 4.67 -18.96 13.56
N TYR A 185 5.82 -18.97 14.24
CA TYR A 185 6.59 -20.19 14.57
C TYR A 185 7.02 -20.99 13.33
N ASN A 186 7.71 -20.34 12.40
CA ASN A 186 8.11 -20.92 11.12
C ASN A 186 9.62 -20.85 10.88
N ALA A 187 10.46 -20.67 11.90
CA ALA A 187 11.91 -20.50 11.74
C ALA A 187 12.58 -21.48 10.76
N PRO A 188 12.25 -22.80 10.77
CA PRO A 188 12.92 -23.77 9.90
C PRO A 188 12.59 -23.63 8.40
N SER A 189 11.46 -23.03 8.04
CA SER A 189 10.98 -23.01 6.65
C SER A 189 11.28 -21.73 5.89
N LEU A 190 11.71 -20.66 6.57
CA LEU A 190 11.82 -19.32 5.99
C LEU A 190 12.89 -19.21 4.90
N VAL A 191 14.05 -19.85 5.08
CA VAL A 191 15.16 -19.78 4.12
C VAL A 191 14.79 -20.52 2.83
N GLU A 192 14.33 -21.76 2.93
CA GLU A 192 13.88 -22.54 1.77
C GLU A 192 12.71 -21.85 1.05
N LEU A 193 11.78 -21.25 1.79
CA LEU A 193 10.68 -20.52 1.19
C LEU A 193 11.17 -19.32 0.38
N TYR A 194 12.12 -18.54 0.92
CA TYR A 194 12.74 -17.44 0.18
C TYR A 194 13.37 -17.96 -1.12
N ASP A 195 14.17 -19.02 -1.08
CA ASP A 195 14.87 -19.54 -2.25
C ASP A 195 13.90 -20.04 -3.34
N ARG A 196 12.80 -20.69 -2.94
CA ARG A 196 11.76 -21.13 -3.87
C ARG A 196 10.99 -19.96 -4.49
N ILE A 197 10.73 -18.90 -3.72
CA ILE A 197 10.12 -17.67 -4.23
C ILE A 197 11.06 -16.97 -5.21
N GLU A 198 12.35 -16.85 -4.89
CA GLU A 198 13.36 -16.25 -5.75
C GLU A 198 13.44 -16.98 -7.10
N LYS A 199 13.45 -18.32 -7.09
CA LYS A 199 13.40 -19.13 -8.30
C LYS A 199 12.12 -18.90 -9.11
N ALA A 200 10.97 -18.86 -8.45
CA ALA A 200 9.69 -18.61 -9.12
C ALA A 200 9.61 -17.21 -9.77
N MET A 201 10.18 -16.18 -9.12
CA MET A 201 10.24 -14.83 -9.70
C MET A 201 11.18 -14.78 -10.92
N LEU A 202 12.28 -15.52 -10.89
CA LEU A 202 13.20 -15.67 -12.02
C LEU A 202 12.49 -16.33 -13.21
N GLU A 203 11.77 -17.43 -12.98
CA GLU A 203 10.98 -18.13 -14.01
C GLU A 203 9.89 -17.24 -14.61
N ALA A 204 9.26 -16.37 -13.79
CA ALA A 204 8.27 -15.38 -14.22
C ALA A 204 8.86 -14.17 -14.98
N SER A 205 10.20 -14.13 -15.15
CA SER A 205 10.95 -13.00 -15.72
C SER A 205 10.72 -11.67 -14.99
N VAL A 206 10.55 -11.71 -13.66
CA VAL A 206 10.35 -10.52 -12.83
C VAL A 206 11.71 -10.04 -12.29
N LYS A 207 12.16 -8.87 -12.76
CA LYS A 207 13.46 -8.29 -12.35
C LYS A 207 13.39 -7.50 -11.04
N HIS A 208 12.28 -6.79 -10.81
CA HIS A 208 12.11 -5.93 -9.63
C HIS A 208 11.00 -6.48 -8.75
N TRP A 209 11.38 -7.15 -7.67
CA TRP A 209 10.46 -7.67 -6.68
C TRP A 209 11.00 -7.49 -5.27
N ASP A 210 10.09 -7.45 -4.30
CA ASP A 210 10.44 -7.49 -2.88
C ASP A 210 9.57 -8.50 -2.12
N ILE A 211 10.01 -8.87 -0.92
CA ILE A 211 9.29 -9.76 -0.02
C ILE A 211 9.22 -9.15 1.37
N THR A 212 8.04 -9.16 1.96
CA THR A 212 7.75 -8.67 3.30
C THR A 212 7.28 -9.82 4.16
N PHE A 213 8.14 -10.25 5.07
CA PHE A 213 7.78 -11.19 6.13
C PHE A 213 7.15 -10.43 7.29
N VAL A 214 6.02 -10.92 7.79
CA VAL A 214 5.31 -10.30 8.92
C VAL A 214 5.26 -11.30 10.08
N ASP A 215 6.08 -11.07 11.11
CA ASP A 215 6.07 -11.88 12.33
C ASP A 215 4.88 -11.51 13.22
N ASP A 216 3.92 -12.41 13.32
CA ASP A 216 2.71 -12.29 14.14
C ASP A 216 2.97 -12.68 15.61
N GLY A 217 4.07 -12.17 16.17
CA GLY A 217 4.48 -12.39 17.56
C GLY A 217 5.01 -13.79 17.85
N SER A 218 5.90 -14.34 17.00
CA SER A 218 6.57 -15.62 17.27
C SER A 218 7.49 -15.55 18.48
N LYS A 219 7.70 -16.71 19.13
CA LYS A 219 8.61 -16.84 20.28
C LYS A 219 9.74 -17.85 20.05
N ASP A 220 9.83 -18.39 18.84
CA ASP A 220 10.95 -19.22 18.38
C ASP A 220 12.00 -18.34 17.69
N GLU A 221 12.93 -18.98 16.97
CA GLU A 221 14.02 -18.29 16.27
C GLU A 221 13.58 -17.57 14.98
N SER A 222 12.27 -17.49 14.67
CA SER A 222 11.77 -16.84 13.45
C SER A 222 12.33 -15.43 13.26
N ARG A 223 12.31 -14.60 14.31
CA ARG A 223 12.85 -13.21 14.23
C ARG A 223 14.34 -13.17 13.92
N LEU A 224 15.11 -14.13 14.45
CA LEU A 224 16.54 -14.23 14.23
C LEU A 224 16.85 -14.60 12.77
N VAL A 225 16.13 -15.59 12.23
CA VAL A 225 16.26 -16.01 10.82
C VAL A 225 15.86 -14.87 9.89
N LEU A 226 14.76 -14.16 10.16
CA LEU A 226 14.33 -13.00 9.36
C LEU A 226 15.36 -11.87 9.36
N SER A 227 15.98 -11.60 10.52
CA SER A 227 17.05 -10.59 10.63
C SER A 227 18.27 -10.96 9.79
N ARG A 228 18.63 -12.25 9.72
CA ARG A 228 19.70 -12.74 8.84
C ARG A 228 19.35 -12.56 7.37
N LEU A 229 18.15 -12.96 6.96
CA LEU A 229 17.68 -12.80 5.58
C LEU A 229 17.71 -11.34 5.11
N VAL A 230 17.32 -10.39 5.97
CA VAL A 230 17.39 -8.95 5.66
C VAL A 230 18.84 -8.47 5.43
N ASN A 231 19.81 -9.03 6.15
CA ASN A 231 21.23 -8.67 5.98
C ASN A 231 21.87 -9.33 4.75
N GLU A 232 21.43 -10.53 4.39
CA GLU A 232 22.00 -11.31 3.28
C GLU A 232 21.40 -10.94 1.91
N LYS A 233 20.14 -10.51 1.87
CA LYS A 233 19.40 -10.24 0.65
C LYS A 233 19.08 -8.75 0.53
N THR A 234 18.91 -8.25 -0.71
CA THR A 234 18.69 -6.82 -0.99
C THR A 234 17.21 -6.44 -1.11
N ASN A 235 16.33 -7.42 -1.16
CA ASN A 235 14.91 -7.30 -1.48
C ASN A 235 13.99 -7.80 -0.35
N VAL A 236 14.50 -7.95 0.88
CA VAL A 236 13.76 -8.49 2.02
C VAL A 236 13.39 -7.38 3.01
N ARG A 237 12.14 -7.43 3.47
CA ARG A 237 11.63 -6.64 4.58
C ARG A 237 11.06 -7.57 5.63
N PHE A 238 11.25 -7.19 6.88
CA PHE A 238 10.70 -7.86 8.04
C PHE A 238 9.92 -6.86 8.90
N VAL A 239 8.65 -7.17 9.17
CA VAL A 239 7.75 -6.41 10.04
C VAL A 239 7.43 -7.25 11.27
N ALA A 240 7.82 -6.79 12.45
CA ALA A 240 7.50 -7.44 13.71
C ALA A 240 6.22 -6.86 14.30
N MET A 241 5.23 -7.69 14.60
CA MET A 241 4.04 -7.27 15.34
C MET A 241 4.30 -7.35 16.85
N SER A 242 3.66 -6.46 17.61
CA SER A 242 3.81 -6.38 19.09
C SER A 242 3.31 -7.61 19.84
N ARG A 243 2.41 -8.38 19.23
CA ARG A 243 1.88 -9.66 19.73
C ARG A 243 1.24 -10.44 18.58
N ASN A 244 0.66 -11.59 18.88
CA ASN A 244 -0.19 -12.31 17.96
C ASN A 244 -1.55 -11.60 17.81
N PHE A 245 -1.88 -11.20 16.58
CA PHE A 245 -3.16 -10.64 16.14
C PHE A 245 -3.90 -11.61 15.22
N GLY A 246 -3.16 -12.37 14.41
CA GLY A 246 -3.70 -13.40 13.51
C GLY A 246 -3.25 -13.20 12.08
N SER A 247 -3.34 -14.26 11.29
CA SER A 247 -2.80 -14.29 9.92
C SER A 247 -3.38 -13.20 9.00
N PHE A 248 -4.67 -12.87 9.09
CA PHE A 248 -5.25 -11.85 8.22
C PHE A 248 -4.78 -10.44 8.59
N ASP A 249 -4.64 -10.15 9.88
CA ASP A 249 -4.10 -8.87 10.35
C ASP A 249 -2.63 -8.73 9.96
N ALA A 250 -1.86 -9.83 10.03
CA ALA A 250 -0.48 -9.88 9.55
C ALA A 250 -0.38 -9.65 8.03
N ILE A 251 -1.29 -10.24 7.24
CA ILE A 251 -1.35 -9.98 5.80
C ILE A 251 -1.66 -8.50 5.53
N THR A 252 -2.68 -7.93 6.16
CA THR A 252 -3.03 -6.51 6.00
C THR A 252 -1.89 -5.59 6.39
N ALA A 253 -1.18 -5.89 7.48
CA ALA A 253 0.04 -5.17 7.88
C ALA A 253 1.10 -5.24 6.78
N GLY A 254 1.38 -6.44 6.26
CA GLY A 254 2.35 -6.66 5.19
C GLY A 254 2.00 -5.89 3.93
N LEU A 255 0.74 -5.92 3.49
CA LEU A 255 0.27 -5.17 2.30
C LEU A 255 0.63 -3.67 2.41
N GLY A 256 0.46 -3.08 3.60
CA GLY A 256 0.79 -1.68 3.88
C GLY A 256 2.27 -1.31 3.76
N TYR A 257 3.18 -2.29 3.77
CA TYR A 257 4.62 -2.05 3.59
C TYR A 257 5.15 -2.42 2.19
N THR A 258 4.27 -2.79 1.27
CA THR A 258 4.65 -3.16 -0.11
C THR A 258 4.41 -2.05 -1.13
N SER A 259 5.14 -2.05 -2.26
CA SER A 259 5.01 -1.06 -3.33
C SER A 259 4.89 -1.64 -4.76
N GLY A 260 4.91 -2.97 -4.91
CA GLY A 260 4.77 -3.66 -6.19
C GLY A 260 3.46 -3.39 -6.93
N LYS A 261 3.46 -3.39 -8.26
CA LYS A 261 2.25 -3.26 -9.10
C LYS A 261 1.22 -4.37 -8.86
N CYS A 262 1.66 -5.55 -8.41
CA CYS A 262 0.81 -6.55 -7.77
C CYS A 262 1.42 -7.04 -6.46
N VAL A 263 0.59 -7.66 -5.62
CA VAL A 263 0.99 -8.21 -4.33
C VAL A 263 0.51 -9.65 -4.21
N ALA A 264 1.47 -10.55 -4.06
CA ALA A 264 1.27 -11.96 -3.77
C ALA A 264 1.25 -12.20 -2.26
N VAL A 265 0.43 -13.16 -1.81
CA VAL A 265 0.34 -13.59 -0.41
C VAL A 265 0.50 -15.11 -0.35
N ILE A 266 1.44 -15.60 0.45
CA ILE A 266 1.72 -17.04 0.59
C ILE A 266 2.07 -17.40 2.04
N SER A 267 1.69 -18.61 2.49
CA SER A 267 1.99 -19.13 3.83
C SER A 267 3.47 -19.44 4.03
N ALA A 268 3.95 -19.29 5.28
CA ALA A 268 5.32 -19.59 5.66
C ALA A 268 5.65 -21.10 5.78
N ASP A 269 4.68 -22.01 5.63
CA ASP A 269 4.83 -23.44 5.99
C ASP A 269 5.26 -24.38 4.85
N LEU A 270 5.68 -23.84 3.69
CA LEU A 270 6.14 -24.56 2.48
C LEU A 270 5.09 -25.50 1.85
N GLN A 271 3.87 -25.51 2.36
CA GLN A 271 2.82 -26.40 1.88
C GLN A 271 2.19 -25.91 0.58
N ASP A 272 2.19 -24.59 0.37
CA ASP A 272 1.65 -23.93 -0.81
C ASP A 272 2.82 -23.68 -1.78
N PRO A 273 2.70 -24.03 -3.08
CA PRO A 273 3.84 -24.05 -4.00
C PRO A 273 4.13 -22.65 -4.59
N PRO A 274 5.28 -22.02 -4.30
CA PRO A 274 5.69 -20.78 -4.95
C PRO A 274 5.82 -20.91 -6.48
N GLU A 275 5.97 -22.13 -7.00
CA GLU A 275 6.06 -22.44 -8.43
C GLU A 275 4.76 -22.11 -9.19
N LEU A 276 3.67 -21.79 -8.49
CA LEU A 276 2.47 -21.23 -9.14
C LEU A 276 2.59 -19.74 -9.48
N PHE A 277 3.54 -19.00 -8.88
CA PHE A 277 3.68 -17.57 -9.13
C PHE A 277 3.83 -17.18 -10.60
N PRO A 278 4.65 -17.87 -11.43
CA PRO A 278 4.76 -17.53 -12.86
C PRO A 278 3.40 -17.49 -13.56
N LYS A 279 2.57 -18.52 -13.35
CA LYS A 279 1.23 -18.61 -13.93
C LYS A 279 0.29 -17.54 -13.37
N MET A 280 0.38 -17.27 -12.07
CA MET A 280 -0.46 -16.25 -11.43
C MET A 280 -0.12 -14.83 -11.90
N ILE A 281 1.17 -14.56 -12.10
CA ILE A 281 1.69 -13.28 -12.62
C ILE A 281 1.28 -13.11 -14.09
N GLU A 282 1.31 -14.19 -14.88
CA GLU A 282 0.81 -14.18 -16.26
C GLU A 282 -0.68 -13.79 -16.33
N ASP A 283 -1.53 -14.41 -15.52
CA ASP A 283 -2.96 -14.06 -15.45
C ASP A 283 -3.18 -12.59 -15.04
N TRP A 284 -2.37 -12.10 -14.10
CA TRP A 284 -2.42 -10.69 -13.71
C TRP A 284 -2.00 -9.75 -14.85
N ARG A 285 -0.91 -10.07 -15.56
CA ARG A 285 -0.48 -9.34 -16.76
C ARG A 285 -1.56 -9.36 -17.86
N ASN A 286 -2.36 -10.41 -17.92
CA ASN A 286 -3.55 -10.54 -18.79
C ASN A 286 -4.81 -9.80 -18.26
N GLY A 287 -4.66 -8.97 -17.22
CA GLY A 287 -5.70 -8.10 -16.69
C GLY A 287 -6.61 -8.73 -15.64
N VAL A 288 -6.30 -9.93 -15.13
CA VAL A 288 -6.99 -10.48 -13.96
C VAL A 288 -6.53 -9.73 -12.71
N LYS A 289 -7.48 -9.37 -11.85
CA LYS A 289 -7.20 -8.51 -10.68
C LYS A 289 -7.09 -9.28 -9.37
N ILE A 290 -7.71 -10.46 -9.32
CA ILE A 290 -7.66 -11.37 -8.17
C ILE A 290 -7.36 -12.78 -8.69
N VAL A 291 -6.14 -13.25 -8.47
CA VAL A 291 -5.73 -14.60 -8.86
C VAL A 291 -5.65 -15.46 -7.60
N MET A 292 -6.50 -16.47 -7.49
CA MET A 292 -6.61 -17.31 -6.30
C MET A 292 -6.00 -18.68 -6.57
N ALA A 293 -5.39 -19.28 -5.55
CA ALA A 293 -4.96 -20.66 -5.56
C ALA A 293 -5.70 -21.44 -4.46
N ALA A 294 -6.44 -22.47 -4.83
CA ALA A 294 -7.15 -23.34 -3.90
C ALA A 294 -6.65 -24.78 -4.00
N ARG A 295 -6.88 -25.53 -2.93
CA ARG A 295 -6.46 -26.93 -2.83
C ARG A 295 -7.44 -27.83 -3.59
N GLU A 296 -6.91 -28.75 -4.39
CA GLU A 296 -7.72 -29.68 -5.19
C GLU A 296 -8.35 -30.80 -4.34
N SER A 297 -7.62 -31.34 -3.37
CA SER A 297 -8.10 -32.38 -2.46
C SER A 297 -7.32 -32.42 -1.12
N ARG A 298 -7.97 -32.93 -0.06
CA ARG A 298 -7.42 -33.05 1.31
C ARG A 298 -7.21 -34.51 1.68
N GLU A 299 -5.98 -34.90 2.02
CA GLU A 299 -5.68 -36.08 2.84
C GLU A 299 -5.82 -35.74 4.35
N ASP A 300 -6.92 -35.09 4.73
CA ASP A 300 -7.21 -34.81 6.15
C ASP A 300 -7.93 -36.01 6.80
N PRO A 301 -7.79 -36.22 8.13
CA PRO A 301 -8.61 -37.18 8.87
C PRO A 301 -10.12 -36.96 8.61
N TRP A 302 -10.89 -38.05 8.53
CA TRP A 302 -12.31 -38.02 8.13
C TRP A 302 -13.18 -37.03 8.91
N THR A 303 -12.91 -36.84 10.21
CA THR A 303 -13.60 -35.86 11.08
C THR A 303 -13.37 -34.41 10.66
N SER A 304 -12.17 -34.07 10.17
CA SER A 304 -11.84 -32.73 9.68
C SER A 304 -12.44 -32.45 8.30
N ARG A 305 -12.66 -33.50 7.49
CA ARG A 305 -13.26 -33.42 6.16
C ARG A 305 -14.75 -33.06 6.23
N ILE A 306 -15.51 -33.67 7.13
CA ILE A 306 -16.94 -33.38 7.32
C ILE A 306 -17.15 -31.93 7.77
N PHE A 307 -16.39 -31.47 8.77
CA PHE A 307 -16.55 -30.11 9.29
C PHE A 307 -16.22 -29.06 8.24
N SER A 308 -15.13 -29.25 7.49
CA SER A 308 -14.77 -28.31 6.41
C SER A 308 -15.75 -28.37 5.24
N PHE A 309 -16.28 -29.55 4.90
CA PHE A 309 -17.35 -29.67 3.90
C PHE A 309 -18.61 -28.92 4.33
N LEU A 310 -19.05 -29.10 5.58
CA LEU A 310 -20.21 -28.40 6.12
C LEU A 310 -19.97 -26.89 6.16
N PHE A 311 -18.79 -26.46 6.62
CA PHE A 311 -18.37 -25.06 6.65
C PHE A 311 -18.50 -24.40 5.27
N TYR A 312 -17.83 -24.94 4.25
CA TYR A 312 -17.85 -24.35 2.91
C TYR A 312 -19.21 -24.49 2.24
N ARG A 313 -20.01 -25.50 2.59
CA ARG A 313 -21.40 -25.60 2.12
C ARG A 313 -22.24 -24.45 2.68
N VAL A 314 -22.21 -24.25 4.00
CA VAL A 314 -22.94 -23.17 4.69
C VAL A 314 -22.45 -21.80 4.23
N PHE A 315 -21.12 -21.61 4.14
CA PHE A 315 -20.52 -20.37 3.69
C PHE A 315 -20.91 -20.01 2.25
N ARG A 316 -20.91 -20.99 1.32
CA ARG A 316 -21.36 -20.74 -0.05
C ARG A 316 -22.85 -20.41 -0.16
N SER A 317 -23.66 -20.96 0.72
CA SER A 317 -25.09 -20.68 0.76
C SER A 317 -25.40 -19.30 1.34
N PHE A 318 -24.66 -18.84 2.35
CA PHE A 318 -25.03 -17.66 3.13
C PHE A 318 -24.09 -16.45 3.03
N VAL A 319 -22.87 -16.63 2.51
CA VAL A 319 -21.85 -15.57 2.42
C VAL A 319 -21.43 -15.32 0.98
N SER A 320 -20.85 -16.30 0.29
CA SER A 320 -20.42 -16.13 -1.11
C SER A 320 -20.41 -17.44 -1.89
N LYS A 321 -21.24 -17.51 -2.94
CA LYS A 321 -21.32 -18.67 -3.84
C LYS A 321 -20.01 -18.97 -4.58
N GLU A 322 -19.16 -17.96 -4.75
CA GLU A 322 -17.87 -18.05 -5.45
C GLU A 322 -16.75 -18.69 -4.59
N MET A 323 -16.98 -18.91 -3.30
CA MET A 323 -15.97 -19.47 -2.40
C MET A 323 -15.54 -20.88 -2.87
N PRO A 324 -14.24 -21.13 -3.11
CA PRO A 324 -13.75 -22.47 -3.45
C PRO A 324 -14.09 -23.50 -2.36
N PRO A 325 -14.34 -24.78 -2.70
CA PRO A 325 -14.71 -25.82 -1.72
C PRO A 325 -13.69 -26.08 -0.62
N GLY A 326 -12.43 -25.69 -0.83
CA GLY A 326 -11.34 -25.79 0.15
C GLY A 326 -10.95 -24.45 0.79
N GLY A 327 -11.57 -23.35 0.37
CA GLY A 327 -11.11 -21.98 0.60
C GLY A 327 -9.79 -21.67 -0.11
N PHE A 328 -9.28 -20.46 0.10
CA PHE A 328 -7.98 -20.03 -0.41
C PHE A 328 -7.30 -19.08 0.59
N ASP A 329 -6.00 -19.28 0.77
CA ASP A 329 -5.08 -18.51 1.59
C ASP A 329 -3.81 -18.09 0.79
N PHE A 330 -3.69 -18.63 -0.43
CA PHE A 330 -2.66 -18.30 -1.40
C PHE A 330 -3.30 -17.55 -2.58
N PHE A 331 -2.90 -16.29 -2.80
CA PHE A 331 -3.48 -15.45 -3.84
C PHE A 331 -2.54 -14.32 -4.28
N LEU A 332 -2.82 -13.75 -5.45
CA LEU A 332 -2.15 -12.57 -6.00
C LEU A 332 -3.20 -11.51 -6.33
N LEU A 333 -2.93 -10.28 -5.91
CA LEU A 333 -3.82 -9.13 -6.05
C LEU A 333 -3.16 -8.05 -6.89
N ASP A 334 -3.91 -7.42 -7.78
CA ASP A 334 -3.50 -6.15 -8.37
C ASP A 334 -3.39 -5.06 -7.29
N ARG A 335 -2.48 -4.09 -7.47
CA ARG A 335 -2.26 -3.00 -6.49
C ARG A 335 -3.56 -2.30 -6.10
N GLN A 336 -4.48 -2.08 -7.05
CA GLN A 336 -5.76 -1.43 -6.74
C GLN A 336 -6.61 -2.23 -5.74
N VAL A 337 -6.54 -3.57 -5.78
CA VAL A 337 -7.28 -4.45 -4.88
C VAL A 337 -6.60 -4.49 -3.51
N ALA A 338 -5.27 -4.54 -3.49
CA ALA A 338 -4.50 -4.48 -2.24
C ALA A 338 -4.76 -3.16 -1.48
N GLU A 339 -4.76 -2.02 -2.17
CA GLU A 339 -5.07 -0.71 -1.57
C GLU A 339 -6.51 -0.63 -1.07
N LEU A 340 -7.47 -1.20 -1.80
CA LEU A 340 -8.85 -1.24 -1.37
C LEU A 340 -9.01 -2.03 -0.07
N LEU A 341 -8.29 -3.15 0.03
CA LEU A 341 -8.30 -4.02 1.21
C LEU A 341 -7.66 -3.35 2.44
N ILE A 342 -6.59 -2.57 2.26
CA ILE A 342 -5.98 -1.77 3.34
C ILE A 342 -6.97 -0.70 3.83
N LYS A 343 -7.58 0.06 2.89
CA LYS A 343 -8.51 1.16 3.20
C LYS A 343 -9.82 0.69 3.85
N HIS A 344 -10.32 -0.48 3.46
CA HIS A 344 -11.58 -1.05 3.94
C HIS A 344 -11.34 -2.26 4.83
N SER A 345 -10.28 -2.23 5.62
CA SER A 345 -9.99 -3.28 6.59
C SER A 345 -11.03 -3.26 7.72
N GLU A 346 -12.12 -3.99 7.49
CA GLU A 346 -13.19 -4.17 8.47
C GLU A 346 -12.75 -5.14 9.56
N LYS A 347 -12.97 -4.73 10.82
CA LYS A 347 -12.79 -5.64 11.96
C LYS A 347 -13.77 -6.80 11.86
N ASN A 348 -13.29 -8.00 12.18
CA ASN A 348 -14.08 -9.23 12.21
C ASN A 348 -14.57 -9.71 10.82
N THR A 349 -14.01 -9.17 9.72
CA THR A 349 -14.29 -9.64 8.35
C THR A 349 -13.20 -10.61 7.89
N MET A 350 -13.60 -11.75 7.32
CA MET A 350 -12.65 -12.69 6.71
C MET A 350 -12.17 -12.12 5.37
N MET A 351 -10.85 -11.93 5.24
CA MET A 351 -10.23 -11.38 4.03
C MET A 351 -10.66 -12.08 2.71
N PRO A 352 -10.73 -13.43 2.63
CA PRO A 352 -11.27 -14.09 1.45
C PRO A 352 -12.71 -13.70 1.08
N ALA A 353 -13.56 -13.42 2.07
CA ALA A 353 -14.93 -12.97 1.83
C ALA A 353 -14.96 -11.57 1.19
N ALA A 354 -14.15 -10.65 1.72
CA ALA A 354 -14.01 -9.29 1.18
C ALA A 354 -13.49 -9.31 -0.27
N LEU A 355 -12.46 -10.11 -0.55
CA LEU A 355 -11.91 -10.26 -1.90
C LEU A 355 -12.95 -10.76 -2.91
N LEU A 356 -13.82 -11.70 -2.51
CA LEU A 356 -14.90 -12.18 -3.36
C LEU A 356 -16.01 -11.13 -3.55
N HIS A 357 -16.23 -10.26 -2.56
CA HIS A 357 -17.25 -9.21 -2.62
C HIS A 357 -16.90 -8.06 -3.58
N PHE A 358 -15.61 -7.71 -3.74
CA PHE A 358 -15.18 -6.53 -4.51
C PHE A 358 -15.51 -6.54 -6.02
N GLY A 359 -16.00 -7.66 -6.58
CA GLY A 359 -16.52 -7.70 -7.95
C GLY A 359 -15.48 -7.62 -9.08
N PHE A 360 -14.19 -7.55 -8.77
CA PHE A 360 -13.12 -7.55 -9.78
C PHE A 360 -13.04 -8.88 -10.58
N LYS A 361 -12.42 -8.86 -11.77
CA LYS A 361 -12.14 -10.08 -12.56
C LYS A 361 -11.23 -11.02 -11.77
N LYS A 362 -11.67 -12.27 -11.59
CA LYS A 362 -10.98 -13.29 -10.78
C LYS A 362 -10.69 -14.55 -11.59
N THR A 363 -9.66 -15.29 -11.18
CA THR A 363 -9.37 -16.64 -11.69
C THR A 363 -8.92 -17.54 -10.53
N LEU A 364 -9.01 -18.87 -10.73
CA LEU A 364 -8.71 -19.88 -9.73
C LEU A 364 -7.81 -20.97 -10.29
N HIS A 365 -6.69 -21.23 -9.62
CA HIS A 365 -5.81 -22.38 -9.88
C HIS A 365 -5.95 -23.41 -8.77
N PHE A 366 -5.95 -24.69 -9.15
CA PHE A 366 -5.93 -25.80 -8.21
C PHE A 366 -4.51 -26.33 -8.02
N TYR A 367 -4.17 -26.73 -6.79
CA TYR A 367 -2.90 -27.40 -6.48
C TYR A 367 -3.05 -28.51 -5.45
N HIS A 368 -2.09 -29.44 -5.49
CA HIS A 368 -1.90 -30.46 -4.45
C HIS A 368 -0.96 -29.93 -3.37
N ARG A 369 -1.43 -29.95 -2.13
CA ARG A 369 -0.69 -29.42 -0.99
C ARG A 369 0.41 -30.40 -0.57
N ALA A 370 1.64 -29.93 -0.43
CA ALA A 370 2.72 -30.76 0.10
C ALA A 370 2.47 -31.09 1.60
N LYS A 371 2.94 -32.26 2.03
CA LYS A 371 3.00 -32.57 3.47
C LYS A 371 3.96 -31.58 4.13
N ARG A 372 3.60 -31.10 5.32
CA ARG A 372 4.39 -30.11 6.03
C ARG A 372 5.76 -30.72 6.40
N ALA A 373 6.84 -30.08 5.95
CA ALA A 373 8.20 -30.54 6.25
C ALA A 373 8.55 -30.38 7.74
N HIS A 374 8.06 -29.31 8.38
CA HIS A 374 8.40 -28.97 9.77
C HIS A 374 7.19 -28.49 10.59
N GLY A 375 7.04 -29.01 11.82
CA GLY A 375 6.07 -28.52 12.81
C GLY A 375 4.66 -29.13 12.76
N THR A 376 3.85 -28.86 13.78
CA THR A 376 2.46 -29.34 13.92
C THR A 376 1.44 -28.22 13.69
N SER A 377 0.23 -28.56 13.21
CA SER A 377 -0.83 -27.58 13.00
C SER A 377 -1.30 -26.99 14.33
N LYS A 378 -1.17 -25.66 14.47
CA LYS A 378 -1.67 -24.91 15.63
C LYS A 378 -3.15 -24.55 15.53
N TRP A 379 -3.82 -24.96 14.45
CA TRP A 379 -5.26 -24.77 14.24
C TRP A 379 -6.08 -25.86 14.95
N THR A 380 -6.49 -25.57 16.19
CA THR A 380 -7.42 -26.42 16.95
C THR A 380 -8.84 -26.40 16.35
N PHE A 381 -9.64 -27.43 16.63
CA PHE A 381 -11.06 -27.51 16.24
C PHE A 381 -11.86 -26.27 16.66
N TRP A 382 -11.73 -25.84 17.94
CA TRP A 382 -12.45 -24.67 18.47
C TRP A 382 -12.10 -23.36 17.77
N ARG A 383 -10.83 -23.17 17.38
CA ARG A 383 -10.42 -22.00 16.58
C ARG A 383 -11.05 -22.01 15.18
N LYS A 384 -11.16 -23.17 14.54
CA LYS A 384 -11.84 -23.31 13.24
C LYS A 384 -13.34 -23.05 13.35
N PHE A 385 -13.99 -23.59 14.39
CA PHE A 385 -15.41 -23.34 14.66
C PHE A 385 -15.68 -21.87 14.96
N LYS A 386 -14.86 -21.24 15.81
CA LYS A 386 -14.95 -19.81 16.11
C LYS A 386 -14.81 -18.96 14.83
N LEU A 387 -13.81 -19.25 13.98
CA LEU A 387 -13.64 -18.55 12.70
C LEU A 387 -14.90 -18.67 11.82
N MET A 388 -15.50 -19.86 11.74
CA MET A 388 -16.75 -20.08 11.01
C MET A 388 -17.90 -19.25 11.57
N TYR A 389 -18.09 -19.31 12.89
CA TYR A 389 -19.14 -18.58 13.59
C TYR A 389 -18.99 -17.07 13.37
N ASP A 390 -17.76 -16.56 13.53
CA ASP A 390 -17.44 -15.15 13.32
C ASP A 390 -17.72 -14.72 11.88
N ALA A 391 -17.38 -15.55 10.90
CA ALA A 391 -17.57 -15.26 9.48
C ALA A 391 -19.04 -15.21 9.05
N ILE A 392 -19.85 -16.17 9.52
CA ILE A 392 -21.30 -16.20 9.21
C ILE A 392 -21.98 -14.99 9.83
N LEU A 393 -21.65 -14.63 11.07
CA LEU A 393 -22.27 -13.50 11.74
C LEU A 393 -21.84 -12.15 11.19
N SER A 394 -20.56 -11.98 10.81
CA SER A 394 -20.09 -10.70 10.25
C SER A 394 -20.56 -10.48 8.82
N ASN A 395 -20.82 -11.54 8.04
CA ASN A 395 -21.14 -11.42 6.62
C ASN A 395 -22.57 -11.84 6.25
N SER A 396 -23.42 -12.22 7.22
CA SER A 396 -24.76 -12.71 6.93
C SER A 396 -25.80 -12.32 7.99
N PHE A 397 -26.99 -11.94 7.53
CA PHE A 397 -28.18 -11.68 8.37
C PHE A 397 -29.01 -12.95 8.64
N VAL A 398 -28.55 -14.09 8.12
CA VAL A 398 -29.30 -15.35 8.15
C VAL A 398 -29.58 -15.85 9.57
N PRO A 399 -28.62 -15.81 10.53
CA PRO A 399 -28.92 -16.23 11.91
C PRO A 399 -30.07 -15.42 12.52
N LEU A 400 -30.11 -14.11 12.24
CA LEU A 400 -31.20 -13.24 12.68
C LEU A 400 -32.55 -13.70 12.09
N ARG A 401 -32.59 -13.98 10.78
CA ARG A 401 -33.81 -14.43 10.09
C ARG A 401 -34.30 -15.80 10.56
N ILE A 402 -33.39 -16.73 10.91
CA ILE A 402 -33.77 -18.04 11.45
C ILE A 402 -34.47 -17.88 12.78
N ILE A 403 -33.95 -17.04 13.69
CA ILE A 403 -34.60 -16.75 14.97
C ILE A 403 -35.96 -16.08 14.73
N THR A 404 -36.03 -15.06 13.88
CA THR A 404 -37.31 -14.40 13.57
C THR A 404 -38.33 -15.42 13.04
N GLY A 405 -37.90 -16.32 12.15
CA GLY A 405 -38.75 -17.39 11.63
C GLY A 405 -39.20 -18.38 12.69
N ALA A 406 -38.28 -18.88 13.53
CA ALA A 406 -38.57 -19.79 14.62
C ALA A 406 -39.51 -19.14 15.66
N GLY A 407 -39.30 -17.86 15.96
CA GLY A 407 -40.17 -17.07 16.83
C GLY A 407 -41.57 -16.92 16.27
N SER A 408 -41.69 -16.61 14.98
CA SER A 408 -42.99 -16.52 14.28
C SER A 408 -43.73 -17.86 14.28
N ILE A 409 -43.04 -18.98 14.03
CA ILE A 409 -43.63 -20.33 14.12
C ILE A 409 -44.08 -20.63 15.55
N GLY A 410 -43.25 -20.27 16.53
CA GLY A 410 -43.60 -20.38 17.94
C GLY A 410 -44.90 -19.63 18.24
N VAL A 411 -44.95 -18.33 17.94
CA VAL A 411 -46.13 -17.48 18.17
C VAL A 411 -47.38 -18.05 17.50
N PHE A 412 -47.27 -18.52 16.26
CA PHE A 412 -48.39 -19.19 15.58
C PHE A 412 -48.85 -20.45 16.34
N GLY A 413 -47.91 -21.29 16.79
CA GLY A 413 -48.20 -22.46 17.60
C GLY A 413 -48.88 -22.12 18.94
N ALA A 414 -48.44 -21.05 19.62
CA ALA A 414 -49.09 -20.58 20.84
C ALA A 414 -50.51 -20.08 20.61
N ILE A 415 -50.77 -19.37 19.52
CA ILE A 415 -52.13 -18.91 19.17
C ILE A 415 -53.05 -20.11 18.94
N VAL A 416 -52.60 -21.09 18.14
CA VAL A 416 -53.36 -22.32 17.89
C VAL A 416 -53.64 -23.07 19.20
N TYR A 417 -52.61 -23.22 20.04
CA TYR A 417 -52.74 -23.93 21.32
C TYR A 417 -53.64 -23.19 22.32
N ALA A 418 -53.58 -21.86 22.35
CA ALA A 418 -54.47 -21.03 23.17
C ALA A 418 -55.94 -21.17 22.74
N VAL A 419 -56.22 -21.22 21.43
CA VAL A 419 -57.58 -21.50 20.91
C VAL A 419 -58.04 -22.89 21.35
N ILE A 420 -57.19 -23.92 21.23
CA ILE A 420 -57.52 -25.30 21.64
C ILE A 420 -57.88 -25.36 23.13
N ILE A 421 -57.04 -24.79 24.01
CA ILE A 421 -57.31 -24.76 25.46
C ILE A 421 -58.60 -24.00 25.76
N THR A 422 -58.83 -22.87 25.09
CA THR A 422 -60.02 -22.04 25.30
C THR A 422 -61.28 -22.82 24.94
N VAL A 423 -61.31 -23.46 23.77
CA VAL A 423 -62.43 -24.30 23.34
C VAL A 423 -62.65 -25.47 24.28
N GLN A 424 -61.59 -26.17 24.70
CA GLN A 424 -61.67 -27.26 25.67
C GLN A 424 -62.24 -26.82 27.03
N LYS A 425 -61.89 -25.62 27.49
CA LYS A 425 -62.42 -25.04 28.74
C LYS A 425 -63.92 -24.75 28.67
N PHE A 426 -64.43 -24.32 27.52
CA PHE A 426 -65.87 -24.09 27.34
C PHE A 426 -66.67 -25.39 27.18
N LEU A 427 -66.05 -26.46 26.68
CA LEU A 427 -66.70 -27.76 26.47
C LEU A 427 -66.67 -28.67 27.70
N ASN A 428 -65.69 -28.52 28.61
CA ASN A 428 -65.57 -29.33 29.83
C ASN A 428 -65.10 -28.48 31.03
N PRO A 429 -66.01 -28.06 31.94
CA PRO A 429 -65.69 -27.19 33.07
C PRO A 429 -64.85 -27.81 34.20
N THR A 430 -64.58 -29.12 34.16
CA THR A 430 -63.99 -29.90 35.28
C THR A 430 -62.51 -30.26 35.11
N ILE A 431 -61.76 -29.57 34.24
CA ILE A 431 -60.33 -29.88 34.00
C ILE A 431 -59.39 -28.94 34.80
N PRO A 432 -58.65 -29.45 35.80
CA PRO A 432 -57.33 -28.93 36.19
C PRO A 432 -56.25 -29.97 35.80
N GLN A 433 -55.03 -29.67 35.37
CA GLN A 433 -54.21 -28.47 35.43
C GLN A 433 -53.31 -28.45 34.17
N GLY A 434 -53.31 -27.35 33.42
CA GLY A 434 -52.45 -27.14 32.24
C GLY A 434 -51.00 -26.79 32.57
N TRP A 435 -50.49 -27.17 33.75
CA TRP A 435 -49.19 -26.73 34.25
C TRP A 435 -48.03 -27.25 33.41
N THR A 436 -48.03 -28.54 33.02
CA THR A 436 -46.97 -29.11 32.18
C THR A 436 -46.91 -28.44 30.81
N ALA A 437 -48.08 -28.18 30.20
CA ALA A 437 -48.14 -27.49 28.92
C ALA A 437 -47.78 -26.00 29.03
N LEU A 438 -48.24 -25.33 30.09
CA LEU A 438 -47.88 -23.94 30.40
C LEU A 438 -46.37 -23.80 30.62
N MET A 439 -45.76 -24.72 31.38
CA MET A 439 -44.31 -24.74 31.61
C MET A 439 -43.54 -25.04 30.33
N LEU A 440 -43.99 -25.98 29.48
CA LEU A 440 -43.34 -26.24 28.20
C LEU A 440 -43.41 -25.05 27.25
N VAL A 441 -44.56 -24.37 27.16
CA VAL A 441 -44.72 -23.15 26.37
C VAL A 441 -43.81 -22.04 26.93
N ILE A 442 -43.87 -21.76 28.23
CA ILE A 442 -43.04 -20.73 28.86
C ILE A 442 -41.55 -21.00 28.66
N LEU A 443 -41.09 -22.23 28.91
CA LEU A 443 -39.69 -22.61 28.74
C LEU A 443 -39.26 -22.52 27.27
N PHE A 444 -40.12 -22.92 26.32
CA PHE A 444 -39.83 -22.83 24.89
C PHE A 444 -39.70 -21.37 24.43
N PHE A 445 -40.68 -20.52 24.74
CA PHE A 445 -40.65 -19.12 24.35
C PHE A 445 -39.56 -18.33 25.07
N ASN A 446 -39.31 -18.58 26.35
CA ASN A 446 -38.20 -17.93 27.06
C ASN A 446 -36.84 -18.36 26.51
N SER A 447 -36.68 -19.64 26.16
CA SER A 447 -35.46 -20.11 25.49
C SER A 447 -35.26 -19.40 24.15
N LEU A 448 -36.33 -19.22 23.38
CA LEU A 448 -36.29 -18.50 22.10
C LEU A 448 -35.95 -17.01 22.29
N VAL A 449 -36.53 -16.35 23.30
CA VAL A 449 -36.21 -14.96 23.65
C VAL A 449 -34.75 -14.82 24.08
N LEU A 450 -34.24 -15.72 24.92
CA LEU A 450 -32.83 -15.70 25.36
C LEU A 450 -31.86 -15.92 24.19
N ILE A 451 -32.17 -16.84 23.27
CA ILE A 451 -31.39 -17.02 22.03
C ILE A 451 -31.43 -15.76 21.16
N SER A 452 -32.61 -15.16 21.01
CA SER A 452 -32.79 -13.91 20.24
C SER A 452 -31.94 -12.79 20.81
N LEU A 453 -32.02 -12.59 22.13
CA LEU A 453 -31.28 -11.56 22.85
C LEU A 453 -29.77 -11.81 22.78
N GLY A 454 -29.33 -13.06 22.85
CA GLY A 454 -27.94 -13.44 22.68
C GLY A 454 -27.39 -13.02 21.30
N ILE A 455 -28.14 -13.30 20.22
CA ILE A 455 -27.73 -12.91 18.88
C ILE A 455 -27.78 -11.38 18.69
N VAL A 456 -28.81 -10.68 19.19
CA VAL A 456 -28.84 -9.21 19.17
C VAL A 456 -27.66 -8.63 19.94
N GLY A 457 -27.34 -9.17 21.12
CA GLY A 457 -26.19 -8.76 21.92
C GLY A 457 -24.86 -8.92 21.16
N GLU A 458 -24.70 -10.00 20.41
CA GLU A 458 -23.53 -10.24 19.55
C GLU A 458 -23.40 -9.20 18.43
N TYR A 459 -24.50 -8.84 17.75
CA TYR A 459 -24.49 -7.76 16.74
C TYR A 459 -24.23 -6.38 17.35
N VAL A 460 -24.79 -6.09 18.53
CA VAL A 460 -24.52 -4.84 19.26
C VAL A 460 -23.05 -4.77 19.67
N TRP A 461 -22.48 -5.86 20.18
CA TRP A 461 -21.07 -5.94 20.53
C TRP A 461 -20.16 -5.70 19.31
N ARG A 462 -20.46 -6.29 18.15
CA ARG A 462 -19.71 -6.09 16.91
C ARG A 462 -19.80 -4.64 16.42
N THR A 463 -20.99 -4.05 16.45
CA THR A 463 -21.19 -2.63 16.13
C THR A 463 -20.35 -1.74 17.05
N PHE A 464 -20.32 -2.05 18.34
CA PHE A 464 -19.53 -1.33 19.32
C PHE A 464 -18.01 -1.52 19.12
N ASP A 465 -17.55 -2.72 18.77
CA ASP A 465 -16.13 -2.99 18.48
C ASP A 465 -15.66 -2.32 17.18
N ALA A 466 -16.54 -2.23 16.17
CA ALA A 466 -16.31 -1.45 14.95
C ALA A 466 -16.26 0.06 15.24
N ALA A 467 -17.12 0.57 16.14
CA ALA A 467 -17.11 1.97 16.56
C ALA A 467 -15.88 2.33 17.40
N ARG A 468 -15.34 1.37 18.16
CA ARG A 468 -14.06 1.53 18.86
C ARG A 468 -12.93 1.63 17.83
N LYS A 469 -12.37 2.83 17.65
CA LYS A 469 -11.20 3.12 16.80
C LYS A 469 -9.87 2.51 17.29
N ARG A 470 -9.91 1.34 17.94
CA ARG A 470 -8.70 0.56 18.28
C ARG A 470 -8.03 0.09 16.99
N PRO A 471 -6.70 0.19 16.87
CA PRO A 471 -5.99 -0.27 15.69
C PRO A 471 -6.17 -1.80 15.52
N GLN A 472 -6.28 -2.26 14.28
CA GLN A 472 -6.43 -3.68 13.94
C GLN A 472 -5.20 -4.50 14.37
N PHE A 473 -4.01 -3.93 14.17
CA PHE A 473 -2.75 -4.47 14.61
C PHE A 473 -1.83 -3.36 15.11
N VAL A 474 -0.76 -3.74 15.81
CA VAL A 474 0.28 -2.81 16.26
C VAL A 474 1.64 -3.38 15.89
N VAL A 475 2.40 -2.61 15.10
CA VAL A 475 3.77 -2.92 14.68
C VAL A 475 4.74 -2.51 15.80
N ASP A 476 5.66 -3.41 16.11
CA ASP A 476 6.73 -3.23 17.10
C ASP A 476 7.97 -2.62 16.43
N SER A 477 8.44 -3.25 15.35
CA SER A 477 9.62 -2.79 14.61
C SER A 477 9.55 -3.19 13.14
N VAL A 478 10.20 -2.40 12.28
CA VAL A 478 10.38 -2.69 10.85
C VAL A 478 11.86 -2.69 10.53
N VAL A 479 12.35 -3.75 9.89
CA VAL A 479 13.73 -3.87 9.41
C VAL A 479 13.67 -4.18 7.92
N ALA A 480 14.44 -3.48 7.11
CA ALA A 480 14.44 -3.66 5.66
C ALA A 480 15.85 -3.59 5.09
N SER A 481 16.07 -4.32 4.00
CA SER A 481 17.31 -4.23 3.22
C SER A 481 17.52 -2.81 2.66
N LYS A 482 18.78 -2.42 2.46
CA LYS A 482 19.14 -1.07 2.02
C LYS A 482 18.44 -0.72 0.69
N GLY A 483 17.59 0.31 0.72
CA GLY A 483 16.85 0.81 -0.45
C GLY A 483 15.35 0.49 -0.47
N LEU A 484 14.87 -0.36 0.44
CA LEU A 484 13.45 -0.61 0.63
C LEU A 484 12.82 0.38 1.64
N PRO A 485 11.60 0.86 1.40
CA PRO A 485 10.92 1.72 2.37
C PRO A 485 10.61 0.97 3.67
N THR A 486 10.80 1.67 4.79
CA THR A 486 10.44 1.23 6.15
C THR A 486 9.19 1.94 6.68
N GLU A 487 8.72 2.96 5.97
CA GLU A 487 7.48 3.67 6.28
C GLU A 487 6.27 2.92 5.76
N LEU A 488 5.16 3.06 6.50
CA LEU A 488 3.88 2.44 6.18
C LEU A 488 3.18 3.25 5.08
N ASN A 489 2.87 2.62 3.96
CA ASN A 489 2.11 3.20 2.86
C ASN A 489 0.61 3.11 3.16
N ILE A 490 0.07 4.05 3.94
CA ILE A 490 -1.39 4.17 4.20
C ILE A 490 -1.88 5.57 3.82
#